data_AF-A0A355YUB6-F1
#
_entry.id   AF-A0A355YUB6-F1
#
_cell.length_a   1.000
_cell.length_b   1.000
_cell.length_c   1.000
_cell.angle_alpha   90.00
_cell.angle_beta   90.00
_cell.angle_gamma   90.00
#
_symmetry.space_group_name_H-M   'P 1'
#
loop_
_entity.id
_entity.type
_entity.pdbx_description
1 polymer ?
#
loop_
_entity_poly.entity_id
_entity_poly.type
_entity_poly.pdbx_seq_one_letter_code
_entity_poly.pdbx_strand_id
1 'polypeptide(L)'
;RWLASRVEQGELTLPMLYASPYVRAQQTAQRISDALGVPLNTLSFITPEDPPSDVSEWLLTHRDDAPIMLVSHMPLVGDLAG
;
A
#
# COMPACT_ATOMS: atom_id res chain seq x y z
N ARG A 1 2.06 9.93 -15.66
CA ARG A 1 2.00 8.53 -15.18
C ARG A 1 3.44 8.00 -14.94
N TRP A 2 4.16 8.55 -13.96
CA TRP A 2 5.58 8.19 -13.75
C TRP A 2 5.75 6.74 -13.26
N LEU A 3 4.98 6.35 -12.22
CA LEU A 3 5.08 5.02 -11.62
C LEU A 3 4.74 3.91 -12.62
N ALA A 4 3.62 4.05 -13.34
CA ALA A 4 3.22 3.09 -14.37
C ALA A 4 4.28 2.94 -15.48
N SER A 5 4.85 4.05 -15.96
CA SER A 5 5.92 4.00 -16.97
C SER A 5 7.14 3.21 -16.50
N ARG A 6 7.51 3.30 -15.22
CA ARG A 6 8.68 2.58 -14.67
C ARG A 6 8.42 1.09 -14.53
N VAL A 7 7.19 0.72 -14.17
CA VAL A 7 6.75 -0.68 -14.14
C VAL A 7 6.70 -1.27 -15.56
N GLU A 8 6.14 -0.53 -16.53
CA GLU A 8 6.08 -0.93 -17.95
C GLU A 8 7.49 -1.10 -18.57
N GLN A 9 8.46 -0.29 -18.14
CA GLN A 9 9.87 -0.39 -18.54
C GLN A 9 10.64 -1.51 -17.82
N GLY A 10 10.00 -2.21 -16.87
CA GLY A 10 10.62 -3.28 -16.08
C GLY A 10 11.61 -2.78 -15.02
N GLU A 11 11.65 -1.47 -14.75
CA GLU A 11 12.52 -0.90 -13.72
C GLU A 11 11.99 -1.11 -12.30
N LEU A 12 10.66 -1.27 -12.17
CA LEU A 12 10.00 -1.57 -10.91
C LEU A 12 9.14 -2.83 -11.08
N THR A 13 9.11 -3.67 -10.03
CA THR A 13 8.20 -4.82 -9.99
C THR A 13 6.78 -4.35 -9.67
N LEU A 14 5.79 -5.02 -10.25
CA LEU A 14 4.38 -4.74 -10.03
C LEU A 14 4.02 -5.02 -8.55
N PRO A 15 3.50 -4.04 -7.79
CA PRO A 15 3.27 -4.22 -6.36
C PRO A 15 1.90 -4.82 -6.05
N MET A 16 1.82 -5.45 -4.86
CA MET A 16 0.56 -5.76 -4.20
C MET A 16 0.04 -4.50 -3.50
N LEU A 17 -1.12 -3.99 -3.93
CA LEU A 17 -1.68 -2.74 -3.45
C LEU A 17 -2.67 -2.98 -2.30
N TYR A 18 -2.44 -2.31 -1.18
CA TYR A 18 -3.32 -2.30 -0.02
C TYR A 18 -3.64 -0.87 0.43
N ALA A 19 -4.87 -0.65 0.92
CA ALA A 19 -5.30 0.66 1.41
C ALA A 19 -6.15 0.57 2.68
N SER A 20 -6.05 1.63 3.48
CA SER A 20 -6.92 1.86 4.65
C SER A 20 -8.39 1.94 4.25
N PRO A 21 -9.34 1.50 5.09
CA PRO A 21 -10.78 1.56 4.78
C PRO A 21 -11.31 3.00 4.62
N TYR A 22 -10.56 4.00 5.07
CA TYR A 22 -10.99 5.40 4.94
C TYR A 22 -11.03 5.87 3.49
N VAL A 23 -12.11 6.55 3.13
CA VAL A 23 -12.43 6.99 1.75
C VAL A 23 -11.26 7.71 1.07
N ARG A 24 -10.55 8.58 1.79
CA ARG A 24 -9.40 9.33 1.23
C ARG A 24 -8.23 8.43 0.79
N ALA A 25 -7.98 7.35 1.55
CA ALA A 25 -6.96 6.36 1.19
C ALA A 25 -7.44 5.52 0.00
N GLN A 26 -8.69 5.06 0.03
CA GLN A 26 -9.32 4.31 -1.05
C GLN A 26 -9.31 5.08 -2.38
N GLN A 27 -9.63 6.37 -2.38
CA GLN A 27 -9.62 7.20 -3.58
C GLN A 27 -8.21 7.33 -4.19
N THR A 28 -7.18 7.44 -3.35
CA THR A 28 -5.79 7.50 -3.80
C THR A 28 -5.35 6.15 -4.36
N ALA A 29 -5.67 5.08 -3.64
CA ALA A 29 -5.34 3.72 -4.04
C ALA A 29 -6.05 3.30 -5.33
N GLN A 30 -7.31 3.70 -5.54
CA GLN A 30 -8.03 3.43 -6.78
C GLN A 30 -7.32 4.04 -8.00
N ARG A 31 -6.81 5.28 -7.88
CA ARG A 31 -6.05 5.90 -8.97
C ARG A 31 -4.76 5.15 -9.29
N ILE A 32 -4.13 4.54 -8.28
CA ILE A 32 -2.93 3.71 -8.44
C ILE A 32 -3.30 2.38 -9.09
N SER A 33 -4.36 1.72 -8.59
CA SER A 33 -4.93 0.49 -9.14
C SER A 33 -5.25 0.66 -10.64
N ASP A 34 -5.97 1.71 -11.01
CA ASP A 34 -6.31 2.01 -12.41
C ASP A 34 -5.07 2.26 -13.27
N ALA A 35 -4.05 2.90 -12.72
CA ALA A 35 -2.83 3.24 -13.47
C ALA A 35 -1.89 2.06 -13.69
N LEU A 36 -1.87 1.11 -12.75
CA LEU A 36 -0.99 -0.08 -12.76
C LEU A 36 -1.71 -1.37 -13.19
N GLY A 37 -3.05 -1.37 -13.22
CA GLY A 37 -3.84 -2.57 -13.51
C GLY A 37 -3.79 -3.63 -12.41
N VAL A 38 -3.57 -3.23 -11.15
CA VAL A 38 -3.44 -4.15 -10.00
C VAL A 38 -4.71 -4.16 -9.14
N PRO A 39 -5.05 -5.29 -8.48
CA PRO A 39 -6.17 -5.32 -7.55
C PRO A 39 -5.90 -4.41 -6.35
N LEU A 40 -6.94 -3.68 -5.93
CA LEU A 40 -6.96 -2.90 -4.69
C LEU A 40 -7.48 -3.77 -3.55
N ASN A 41 -6.64 -4.03 -2.56
CA ASN A 41 -7.03 -4.75 -1.34
C ASN A 41 -7.25 -3.76 -0.19
N THR A 42 -8.24 -4.02 0.66
CA THR A 42 -8.46 -3.19 1.87
C THR A 42 -7.90 -3.91 3.09
N LEU A 43 -7.09 -3.21 3.89
CA LEU A 43 -6.62 -3.68 5.20
C LEU A 43 -7.26 -2.81 6.28
N SER A 44 -7.96 -3.44 7.22
CA SER A 44 -8.73 -2.73 8.26
C SER A 44 -7.86 -2.16 9.37
N PHE A 45 -6.64 -2.65 9.54
CA PHE A 45 -5.72 -2.32 10.64
C PHE A 45 -4.58 -1.36 10.21
N ILE A 46 -4.82 -0.55 9.17
CA ILE A 46 -3.91 0.52 8.73
C ILE A 46 -4.61 1.90 8.74
N THR A 47 -5.46 2.14 9.73
CA THR A 47 -6.04 3.45 10.02
C THR A 47 -5.07 4.30 10.85
N PRO A 48 -5.25 5.64 10.97
CA PRO A 48 -4.43 6.48 11.84
C PRO A 48 -4.38 6.03 13.30
N GLU A 49 -5.42 5.34 13.76
CA GLU A 49 -5.60 4.95 15.16
C GLU A 49 -5.03 3.57 15.50
N ASP A 50 -4.63 2.78 14.48
CA ASP A 50 -4.13 1.42 14.68
C ASP A 50 -2.66 1.40 15.16
N PRO A 51 -2.28 0.41 15.98
CA PRO A 51 -0.90 0.25 16.42
C PRO A 51 0.07 -0.06 15.25
N PRO A 52 1.20 0.65 15.12
CA PRO A 52 2.23 0.32 14.12
C PRO A 52 2.80 -1.09 14.26
N SER A 53 2.74 -1.67 15.47
CA SER A 53 3.15 -3.06 15.73
C SER A 53 2.35 -4.06 14.92
N ASP A 54 1.04 -3.86 14.78
CA ASP A 54 0.12 -4.80 14.14
C ASP A 54 0.40 -4.85 12.64
N VAL A 55 0.68 -3.68 12.05
CA VAL A 55 1.08 -3.56 10.65
C VAL A 55 2.47 -4.17 10.42
N SER A 56 3.40 -3.95 11.35
CA SER A 56 4.75 -4.52 11.27
C SER A 56 4.73 -6.04 11.35
N GLU A 57 3.93 -6.61 12.26
CA GLU A 57 3.73 -8.05 12.37
C GLU A 57 3.08 -8.62 11.10
N TRP A 58 2.08 -7.93 10.55
CA TRP A 58 1.48 -8.30 9.28
C TRP A 58 2.49 -8.29 8.13
N LEU A 59 3.35 -7.27 8.02
CA LEU A 59 4.41 -7.20 7.01
C LEU A 59 5.47 -8.31 7.16
N LEU A 60 5.80 -8.70 8.40
CA LEU A 60 6.77 -9.77 8.66
C LEU A 60 6.20 -11.16 8.36
N THR A 61 4.89 -11.33 8.52
CA THR A 61 4.19 -12.60 8.28
C THR A 61 3.76 -12.75 6.82
N HIS A 62 3.47 -11.64 6.12
CA HIS A 62 3.16 -11.63 4.69
C HIS A 62 4.43 -11.64 3.86
N ARG A 63 4.89 -12.85 3.53
CA ARG A 63 5.93 -13.08 2.53
C ARG A 63 5.29 -13.17 1.15
N ASP A 64 4.90 -12.02 0.61
CA ASP A 64 4.50 -11.93 -0.79
C ASP A 64 5.76 -11.94 -1.68
N ASP A 65 5.69 -12.61 -2.84
CA ASP A 65 6.75 -12.64 -3.84
C ASP A 65 6.91 -11.30 -4.60
N ALA A 66 6.13 -10.29 -4.21
CA ALA A 66 6.03 -9.00 -4.86
C ALA A 66 6.14 -7.86 -3.83
N PRO A 67 6.64 -6.67 -4.23
CA PRO A 67 6.71 -5.52 -3.33
C PRO A 67 5.30 -5.11 -2.87
N ILE A 68 5.18 -4.70 -1.61
CA ILE A 68 3.92 -4.22 -1.03
C ILE A 68 3.85 -2.70 -1.16
N MET A 69 2.69 -2.19 -1.59
CA MET A 69 2.37 -0.76 -1.59
C MET A 69 1.23 -0.49 -0.63
N LEU A 70 1.47 0.31 0.41
CA LEU A 70 0.48 0.70 1.41
C LEU A 70 0.01 2.15 1.19
N VAL A 71 -1.30 2.35 1.13
CA VAL A 71 -1.94 3.67 1.16
C VAL A 71 -2.65 3.85 2.50
N SER A 72 -1.98 4.57 3.40
CA SER A 72 -2.40 4.75 4.79
C SER A 72 -2.37 6.24 5.19
N HIS A 73 -2.13 6.56 6.46
CA HIS A 73 -2.25 7.89 7.04
C HIS A 73 -1.12 8.19 8.02
N MET A 74 -0.94 9.47 8.34
CA MET A 74 -0.18 9.88 9.51
C MET A 74 -1.01 9.64 10.79
N PRO A 75 -0.39 9.29 11.93
CA PRO A 75 1.06 9.14 12.14
C PRO A 75 1.62 7.79 11.67
N LEU A 76 0.77 6.79 11.46
CA LEU A 76 1.14 5.41 11.18
C LEU A 76 2.22 5.23 10.09
N VAL A 77 2.11 5.95 8.97
CA VAL A 77 3.12 5.89 7.89
C VAL A 77 4.51 6.36 8.37
N GLY A 78 4.56 7.38 9.22
CA GLY A 78 5.80 7.86 9.83
C GLY A 78 6.38 6.83 10.77
N ASP A 79 5.54 6.30 11.67
CA ASP A 79 5.98 5.32 12.68
C ASP A 79 6.50 4.02 12.05
N LEU A 80 5.98 3.62 10.88
CA LEU A 80 6.45 2.45 10.13
C LEU A 80 7.76 2.70 9.36
N ALA A 81 8.04 3.95 8.98
CA ALA A 81 9.24 4.30 8.23
C ALA A 81 10.48 4.47 9.13
N GLY A 82 10.28 4.72 10.43
CA GLY A 82 11.34 4.90 11.43
C GLY A 82 11.52 6.34 11.88
#